data_AF-A0A0D6Z9B8-F1
#
_entry.id   AF-A0A0D6Z9B8-F1
#
_cell.length_a   1.000
_cell.length_b   1.000
_cell.length_c   1.000
_cell.angle_alpha   90.00
_cell.angle_beta   90.00
_cell.angle_gamma   90.00
#
_symmetry.space_group_name_H-M   'P 1'
#
loop_
_entity.id
_entity.type
_entity.pdbx_description
1 polymer ?
#
loop_
_entity_poly.entity_id
_entity_poly.type
_entity_poly.pdbx_seq_one_letter_code
_entity_poly.pdbx_strand_id
1 'polypeptide(L)'
;MLENMKKKWKSQRGFTLVELLGVIVILGIISSIAVPSIGGIIEKSKKDAAVADALQIINAAKLANAANVPDPWDETKLGTYLTKSGDPTFTVTIDADGKFSIAGHEAAAAAVGGTDPITEADLINFANPPQ
;
A
#
# COMPACT_ATOMS: atom_id res chain seq x y z
N MET A 1 -46.64 18.55 36.02
CA MET A 1 -45.50 18.75 35.11
C MET A 1 -45.29 17.61 34.08
N LEU A 2 -46.05 16.50 34.12
CA LEU A 2 -45.90 15.35 33.20
C LEU A 2 -46.65 15.48 31.84
N GLU A 3 -47.49 16.50 31.67
CA GLU A 3 -48.35 16.64 30.49
C GLU A 3 -47.60 17.05 29.20
N ASN A 4 -46.47 17.75 29.33
CA ASN A 4 -45.71 18.27 28.19
C ASN A 4 -44.85 17.20 27.48
N MET A 5 -44.68 16.01 28.06
CA MET A 5 -43.92 14.90 27.43
C MET A 5 -44.75 14.14 26.38
N LYS A 6 -46.05 13.93 26.62
CA LYS A 6 -46.94 13.21 25.69
C LYS A 6 -47.14 13.95 24.36
N LYS A 7 -47.00 15.28 24.35
CA LYS A 7 -47.15 16.11 23.15
C LYS A 7 -45.97 15.98 22.17
N LYS A 8 -44.76 15.68 22.66
CA LYS A 8 -43.55 15.54 21.81
C LYS A 8 -43.54 14.29 20.92
N TRP A 9 -44.27 13.24 21.31
CA TRP A 9 -44.33 11.98 20.57
C TRP A 9 -45.38 12.00 19.44
N LYS A 10 -46.34 12.93 19.50
CA LYS A 10 -47.42 13.06 18.50
C LYS A 10 -47.05 13.92 17.29
N SER A 11 -45.82 14.46 17.26
CA SER A 11 -45.33 15.36 16.20
C SER A 11 -44.20 14.77 15.34
N GLN A 12 -44.00 13.45 15.39
CA GLN A 12 -43.07 12.76 14.51
C GLN A 12 -43.81 12.46 13.19
N ARG A 13 -43.74 13.38 12.22
CA ARG A 13 -44.12 13.05 10.83
C ARG A 13 -43.09 12.03 10.34
N GLY A 14 -43.47 10.76 10.31
CA GLY A 14 -42.60 9.66 9.91
C GLY A 14 -42.25 9.75 8.42
N PHE A 15 -41.00 9.41 8.11
CA PHE A 15 -40.50 9.24 6.75
C PHE A 15 -41.29 8.12 6.05
N THR A 16 -41.68 8.30 4.80
CA THR A 16 -42.41 7.26 4.08
C THR A 16 -41.44 6.19 3.57
N LEU A 17 -41.90 4.93 3.46
CA LEU A 17 -41.07 3.86 2.87
C LEU A 17 -40.67 4.16 1.42
N VAL A 18 -41.50 4.92 0.70
CA VAL A 18 -41.24 5.31 -0.69
C VAL A 18 -40.08 6.31 -0.79
N GLU A 19 -39.97 7.25 0.14
CA GLU A 19 -38.82 8.16 0.20
C GLU A 19 -37.53 7.39 0.52
N LEU A 20 -37.59 6.42 1.43
CA LEU A 20 -36.42 5.58 1.76
C LEU A 20 -36.02 4.71 0.57
N LEU A 21 -37.01 4.18 -0.16
CA LEU A 21 -36.81 3.38 -1.37
C LEU A 21 -36.10 4.19 -2.46
N GLY A 22 -36.51 5.44 -2.69
CA GLY A 22 -35.86 6.31 -3.68
C GLY A 22 -34.37 6.54 -3.37
N VAL A 23 -34.03 6.77 -2.10
CA VAL A 23 -32.64 7.01 -1.67
C VAL A 23 -31.77 5.77 -1.90
N ILE A 24 -32.23 4.58 -1.50
CA ILE A 24 -31.43 3.36 -1.70
C ILE A 24 -31.26 2.99 -3.17
N VAL A 25 -32.23 3.34 -4.04
CA VAL A 25 -32.10 3.15 -5.49
C VAL A 25 -31.00 4.05 -6.06
N ILE A 26 -31.01 5.34 -5.71
CA ILE A 26 -29.96 6.28 -6.16
C ILE A 26 -28.59 5.85 -5.62
N LEU A 27 -28.50 5.51 -4.32
CA LEU A 27 -27.26 5.00 -3.72
C LEU A 27 -26.79 3.70 -4.39
N GLY A 28 -27.70 2.81 -4.78
CA GLY A 28 -27.38 1.58 -5.49
C GLY A 28 -26.76 1.83 -6.87
N ILE A 29 -27.32 2.77 -7.65
CA ILE A 29 -26.79 3.15 -8.95
C ILE A 29 -25.37 3.73 -8.81
N ILE A 30 -25.18 4.69 -7.90
CA ILE A 30 -23.86 5.31 -7.65
C ILE A 30 -22.86 4.27 -7.15
N SER A 31 -23.25 3.43 -6.19
CA SER A 31 -22.37 2.41 -5.60
C SER A 31 -21.92 1.38 -6.64
N SER A 32 -22.78 1.02 -7.60
CA SER A 32 -22.43 0.04 -8.65
C SER A 32 -21.24 0.48 -9.51
N ILE A 33 -21.07 1.78 -9.73
CA ILE A 33 -19.96 2.35 -10.53
C ILE A 33 -18.77 2.70 -9.63
N ALA A 34 -19.04 3.24 -8.44
CA ALA A 34 -17.99 3.73 -7.54
C ALA A 34 -17.14 2.60 -6.94
N VAL A 35 -17.76 1.52 -6.47
CA VAL A 35 -17.07 0.41 -5.79
C VAL A 35 -15.97 -0.26 -6.62
N PRO A 36 -16.19 -0.67 -7.89
CA PRO A 36 -15.15 -1.33 -8.68
C PRO A 36 -13.95 -0.40 -8.98
N SER A 37 -14.18 0.91 -9.08
CA SER A 37 -13.11 1.87 -9.38
C SER A 37 -12.09 2.04 -8.24
N ILE A 38 -12.54 1.88 -6.99
CA ILE A 38 -11.70 2.06 -5.79
C ILE A 38 -10.75 0.86 -5.60
N GLY A 39 -11.17 -0.36 -5.94
CA GLY A 39 -10.36 -1.57 -5.77
C GLY A 39 -9.05 -1.54 -6.57
N GLY A 40 -9.11 -1.13 -7.84
CA GLY A 40 -7.92 -1.04 -8.70
C GLY A 40 -6.91 0.04 -8.24
N ILE A 41 -7.42 1.16 -7.72
CA ILE A 41 -6.57 2.24 -7.19
C ILE A 41 -5.85 1.77 -5.91
N ILE A 42 -6.55 1.09 -5.00
CA ILE A 42 -5.94 0.57 -3.77
C ILE A 42 -4.83 -0.43 -4.11
N GLU A 43 -5.07 -1.34 -5.05
CA GLU A 43 -4.07 -2.33 -5.46
C GLU A 43 -2.84 -1.67 -6.07
N LYS A 44 -3.03 -0.66 -6.93
CA LYS A 44 -1.92 0.11 -7.48
C LYS A 44 -1.14 0.84 -6.38
N SER A 45 -1.83 1.53 -5.47
CA SER A 45 -1.19 2.23 -4.35
C SER A 45 -0.38 1.30 -3.46
N LYS A 46 -0.84 0.07 -3.22
CA LYS A 46 -0.08 -0.94 -2.47
C LYS A 46 1.18 -1.36 -3.22
N LYS A 47 1.08 -1.65 -4.51
CA LYS A 47 2.24 -2.01 -5.34
C LYS A 47 3.27 -0.88 -5.41
N ASP A 48 2.81 0.35 -5.61
CA ASP A 48 3.67 1.53 -5.62
C ASP A 48 4.38 1.72 -4.27
N ALA A 49 3.67 1.50 -3.15
CA ALA A 49 4.25 1.58 -1.80
C ALA A 49 5.30 0.49 -1.56
N ALA A 50 5.02 -0.76 -1.93
CA ALA A 50 5.96 -1.88 -1.82
C ALA A 50 7.25 -1.61 -2.61
N VAL A 51 7.13 -1.09 -3.84
CA VAL A 51 8.31 -0.75 -4.67
C VAL A 51 9.09 0.42 -4.06
N ALA A 52 8.41 1.44 -3.54
CA ALA A 52 9.06 2.55 -2.86
C ALA A 52 9.83 2.10 -1.60
N ASP A 53 9.27 1.16 -0.82
CA ASP A 53 9.93 0.61 0.37
C ASP A 53 11.18 -0.20 -0.02
N ALA A 54 11.07 -1.06 -1.03
CA ALA A 54 12.22 -1.80 -1.56
C ALA A 54 13.36 -0.88 -2.03
N LEU A 55 13.04 0.24 -2.69
CA LEU A 55 14.04 1.24 -3.09
C LEU A 55 14.67 1.93 -1.88
N GLN A 56 13.92 2.21 -0.81
CA GLN A 56 14.49 2.75 0.43
C GLN A 56 15.44 1.76 1.09
N ILE A 57 15.07 0.48 1.13
CA ILE A 57 15.90 -0.62 1.63
C ILE A 57 17.21 -0.74 0.82
N ILE A 58 17.14 -0.69 -0.51
CA ILE A 58 18.33 -0.70 -1.37
C ILE A 58 19.20 0.54 -1.14
N ASN A 59 18.60 1.71 -0.97
CA ASN A 59 19.37 2.93 -0.65
C ASN A 59 20.07 2.83 0.70
N ALA A 60 19.43 2.23 1.71
CA ALA A 60 20.09 1.94 2.99
C ALA A 60 21.23 0.94 2.83
N ALA A 61 21.05 -0.11 2.02
CA ALA A 61 22.11 -1.06 1.69
C ALA A 61 23.29 -0.40 0.97
N LYS A 62 23.05 0.56 0.08
CA LYS A 62 24.10 1.37 -0.54
C LYS A 62 24.89 2.19 0.47
N LEU A 63 24.21 2.79 1.46
CA LEU A 63 24.87 3.52 2.55
C LEU A 63 25.68 2.57 3.43
N ALA A 64 25.15 1.38 3.74
CA ALA A 64 25.85 0.35 4.50
C ALA A 64 27.10 -0.15 3.75
N ASN A 65 26.99 -0.37 2.43
CA ASN A 65 28.12 -0.71 1.57
C ASN A 65 29.19 0.38 1.59
N ALA A 66 28.79 1.65 1.48
CA ALA A 66 29.72 2.78 1.58
C ALA A 66 30.40 2.87 2.96
N ALA A 67 29.75 2.38 4.02
CA ALA A 67 30.31 2.24 5.36
C ALA A 67 31.16 0.95 5.55
N ASN A 68 31.39 0.18 4.48
CA ASN A 68 32.10 -1.11 4.48
C ASN A 68 31.42 -2.20 5.35
N VAL A 69 30.10 -2.14 5.47
CA VAL A 69 29.32 -3.24 6.08
C VAL A 69 29.19 -4.36 5.04
N PRO A 70 29.66 -5.60 5.32
CA PRO A 70 29.61 -6.70 4.34
C PRO A 70 28.18 -7.16 4.05
N ASP A 71 27.92 -7.44 2.77
CA ASP A 71 26.72 -8.12 2.29
C ASP A 71 26.67 -9.60 2.76
N PRO A 72 25.51 -10.27 2.73
CA PRO A 72 24.17 -9.74 2.46
C PRO A 72 23.67 -8.81 3.58
N TRP A 73 22.85 -7.82 3.24
CA TRP A 73 22.24 -6.89 4.20
C TRP A 73 20.79 -7.28 4.52
N ASP A 74 20.52 -7.54 5.79
CA ASP A 74 19.20 -7.85 6.35
C ASP A 74 18.72 -6.71 7.27
N GLU A 75 17.54 -6.87 7.88
CA GLU A 75 16.98 -5.89 8.83
C GLU A 75 17.96 -5.56 9.98
N THR A 76 18.72 -6.55 10.46
CA THR A 76 19.64 -6.35 11.59
C THR A 76 20.80 -5.44 11.20
N LYS A 77 21.40 -5.67 10.02
CA LYS A 77 22.51 -4.86 9.52
C LYS A 77 22.06 -3.48 9.03
N LEU A 78 20.83 -3.36 8.54
CA LEU A 78 20.28 -2.08 8.06
C LEU A 78 19.52 -1.29 9.12
N GLY A 79 19.31 -1.81 10.33
CA GLY A 79 18.54 -1.13 11.38
C GLY A 79 19.08 0.24 11.81
N THR A 80 20.35 0.56 11.51
CA THR A 80 20.94 1.89 11.74
C THR A 80 20.72 2.86 10.56
N TYR A 81 20.40 2.33 9.38
CA TYR A 81 20.26 3.05 8.12
C TYR A 81 18.79 3.14 7.65
N LEU A 82 17.90 2.31 8.21
CA LEU A 82 16.47 2.29 7.93
C LEU A 82 15.65 2.77 9.13
N THR A 83 14.73 3.70 8.88
CA THR A 83 13.75 4.13 9.88
C THR A 83 12.56 3.16 9.84
N LYS A 84 12.80 1.91 10.26
CA LYS A 84 11.82 0.81 10.34
C LYS A 84 11.28 0.33 8.98
N SER A 85 11.68 -0.88 8.59
CA SER A 85 11.00 -1.62 7.51
C SER A 85 9.68 -2.19 8.03
N GLY A 86 8.63 -2.20 7.20
CA GLY A 86 7.39 -2.92 7.50
C GLY A 86 7.54 -4.45 7.37
N ASP A 87 8.61 -4.89 6.72
CA ASP A 87 8.90 -6.28 6.40
C ASP A 87 10.28 -6.68 6.95
N PRO A 88 10.37 -7.67 7.87
CA PRO A 88 11.64 -8.14 8.43
C PRO A 88 12.33 -9.21 7.56
N THR A 89 11.68 -9.69 6.49
CA THR A 89 12.11 -10.88 5.75
C THR A 89 12.97 -10.61 4.52
N PHE A 90 13.27 -9.34 4.23
CA PHE A 90 14.07 -9.00 3.07
C PHE A 90 15.57 -9.30 3.25
N THR A 91 16.27 -9.49 2.14
CA THR A 91 17.74 -9.54 2.09
C THR A 91 18.23 -8.81 0.85
N VAL A 92 19.16 -7.86 1.01
CA VAL A 92 19.79 -7.16 -0.12
C VAL A 92 21.16 -7.73 -0.39
N THR A 93 21.44 -8.02 -1.66
CA THR A 93 22.75 -8.48 -2.15
C THR A 93 23.28 -7.51 -3.19
N ILE A 94 24.60 -7.54 -3.39
CA ILE A 94 25.28 -6.82 -4.46
C ILE A 94 26.04 -7.83 -5.33
N ASP A 95 25.85 -7.76 -6.64
CA ASP A 95 26.57 -8.60 -7.59
C ASP A 95 27.99 -8.07 -7.86
N ALA A 96 28.83 -8.88 -8.50
CA ALA A 96 30.19 -8.47 -8.90
C ALA A 96 30.22 -7.23 -9.81
N ASP A 97 29.12 -6.93 -10.49
CA ASP A 97 28.93 -5.73 -11.33
C ASP A 97 28.45 -4.49 -10.54
N GLY A 98 28.32 -4.58 -9.21
CA GLY A 98 27.82 -3.51 -8.36
C GLY A 98 26.30 -3.29 -8.43
N LYS A 99 25.55 -4.27 -8.96
CA LYS A 99 24.09 -4.23 -9.06
C LYS A 99 23.47 -4.68 -7.76
N PHE A 100 22.54 -3.88 -7.22
CA PHE A 100 21.81 -4.20 -6.00
C PHE A 100 20.53 -4.96 -6.33
N SER A 101 20.26 -6.01 -5.57
CA SER A 101 19.03 -6.79 -5.66
C SER A 101 18.46 -7.07 -4.28
N ILE A 102 17.14 -7.06 -4.16
CA ILE A 102 16.42 -7.37 -2.93
C ILE A 102 15.68 -8.70 -3.10
N ALA A 103 15.82 -9.59 -2.13
CA ALA A 103 15.16 -10.88 -2.04
C ALA A 103 14.13 -10.88 -0.90
N GLY A 104 13.07 -11.70 -0.99
CA GLY A 104 12.14 -11.94 0.12
C GLY A 104 11.23 -10.76 0.49
N HIS A 105 11.07 -9.77 -0.40
CA HIS A 105 10.23 -8.59 -0.17
C HIS A 105 8.99 -8.59 -1.07
N GLU A 106 7.86 -8.05 -0.60
CA GLU A 106 6.59 -7.99 -1.35
C GLU A 106 6.67 -7.26 -2.71
N ALA A 107 7.70 -6.42 -2.88
CA ALA A 107 7.98 -5.75 -4.15
C ALA A 107 8.26 -6.70 -5.31
N ALA A 108 8.77 -7.92 -5.06
CA ALA A 108 9.00 -8.92 -6.10
C ALA A 108 7.68 -9.33 -6.79
N ALA A 109 6.61 -9.51 -6.00
CA ALA A 109 5.28 -9.78 -6.51
C ALA A 109 4.65 -8.54 -7.19
N ALA A 110 4.92 -7.35 -6.65
CA ALA A 110 4.36 -6.09 -7.15
C ALA A 110 4.94 -5.65 -8.51
N ALA A 111 6.26 -5.74 -8.69
CA ALA A 111 6.96 -5.13 -9.82
C ALA A 111 7.19 -6.06 -11.02
N VAL A 112 7.42 -7.37 -10.79
CA VAL A 112 7.82 -8.30 -11.87
C VAL A 112 7.01 -9.62 -11.83
N GLY A 113 5.90 -9.65 -11.09
CA GLY A 113 5.02 -10.81 -11.05
C GLY A 113 5.59 -12.01 -10.28
N GLY A 114 6.50 -11.78 -9.33
CA GLY A 114 6.98 -12.80 -8.39
C GLY A 114 8.36 -13.39 -8.71
N THR A 115 9.14 -12.77 -9.61
CA THR A 115 10.57 -13.11 -9.74
C THR A 115 11.34 -12.54 -8.55
N ASP A 116 11.98 -13.42 -7.79
CA ASP A 116 12.77 -13.11 -6.59
C ASP A 116 14.17 -13.75 -6.76
N PRO A 117 15.28 -13.02 -6.60
CA PRO A 117 15.41 -11.61 -6.21
C PRO A 117 15.06 -10.63 -7.35
N ILE A 118 14.64 -9.43 -6.97
CA ILE A 118 14.36 -8.32 -7.90
C ILE A 118 15.50 -7.31 -7.89
N THR A 119 15.91 -6.84 -9.08
CA THR A 119 16.99 -5.86 -9.20
C THR A 119 16.50 -4.43 -8.99
N GLU A 120 17.40 -3.54 -8.58
CA GLU A 120 17.09 -2.11 -8.49
C GLU A 120 16.60 -1.53 -9.83
N ALA A 121 17.16 -1.99 -10.95
CA ALA A 121 16.76 -1.55 -12.28
C ALA A 121 15.29 -1.90 -12.57
N ASP A 122 14.84 -3.10 -12.18
CA ASP A 122 13.46 -3.53 -12.37
C ASP A 122 12.49 -2.72 -11.50
N LEU A 123 12.89 -2.41 -10.26
CA LEU A 123 12.12 -1.53 -9.36
C LEU A 123 12.00 -0.10 -9.92
N ILE A 124 13.09 0.44 -10.46
CA ILE A 124 13.10 1.76 -11.11
C ILE A 124 12.22 1.76 -12.37
N ASN A 125 12.29 0.71 -13.19
CA ASN A 125 11.46 0.57 -14.39
C ASN A 125 9.97 0.48 -14.03
N PHE A 126 9.61 -0.16 -12.92
CA PHE A 126 8.23 -0.16 -12.44
C PHE A 126 7.79 1.23 -11.95
N ALA A 127 8.63 1.90 -11.16
CA ALA A 127 8.33 3.23 -10.62
C ALA A 127 8.28 4.32 -11.71
N ASN A 128 9.10 4.17 -12.76
CA ASN A 128 9.19 5.08 -13.89
C ASN A 128 9.32 4.30 -15.21
N PRO A 129 8.20 3.80 -15.75
CA PRO A 129 8.23 3.04 -17.00
C PRO A 129 8.74 3.91 -18.15
N PRO A 130 9.54 3.34 -19.07
CA PRO A 130 9.98 4.05 -20.26
C PRO A 130 8.74 4.53 -21.06
N GLN A 131 8.77 5.79 -21.48
CA GLN A 131 7.72 6.43 -22.30
C GLN A 131 7.71 5.87 -23.72
#